data_AF-A0A847L3S8-F1
#
_entry.id   AF-A0A847L3S8-F1
#
_cell.length_a   1.000
_cell.length_b   1.000
_cell.length_c   1.000
_cell.angle_alpha   90.00
_cell.angle_beta   90.00
_cell.angle_gamma   90.00
#
_symmetry.space_group_name_H-M   'P 1'
#
loop_
_entity.id
_entity.type
_entity.pdbx_description
1 polymer ?
#
loop_
_entity_poly.entity_id
_entity_poly.type
_entity_poly.pdbx_seq_one_letter_code
_entity_poly.pdbx_strand_id
1 'polypeptide(L)'
;MAIVKGPIQLEGNLGNLSFYKRRDSDKIIVRTKGGASKEKIKNSPAFKGFRLQQNEWRGCTALASKLRYAFGGLHRIADYNL
;
A
#
# COMPACT_ATOMS: atom_id res chain seq x y z
N MET A 1 3.92 17.30 -4.39
CA MET A 1 4.40 16.93 -3.03
C MET A 1 4.88 18.19 -2.36
N ALA A 2 4.50 18.45 -1.12
CA ALA A 2 4.92 19.63 -0.36
C ALA A 2 5.58 19.20 0.96
N ILE A 3 6.46 20.05 1.52
CA ILE A 3 7.16 19.80 2.79
C ILE A 3 6.74 20.88 3.78
N VAL A 4 6.34 20.49 4.99
CA VAL A 4 6.00 21.45 6.05
C VAL A 4 7.28 22.09 6.61
N LYS A 5 7.36 23.42 6.63
CA LYS A 5 8.50 24.20 7.15
C LYS A 5 8.24 24.88 8.52
N GLY A 6 7.09 24.62 9.14
CA GLY A 6 6.67 25.26 10.41
C GLY A 6 6.71 24.33 11.63
N PRO A 7 6.45 24.87 12.85
CA PRO A 7 6.50 24.11 14.10
C PRO A 7 5.33 23.11 14.27
N ILE A 8 4.31 23.22 13.44
CA ILE A 8 3.12 22.36 13.50
C ILE A 8 3.43 21.02 12.83
N GLN A 9 3.63 19.99 13.67
CA GLN A 9 3.84 18.62 13.22
C GLN A 9 2.52 17.85 13.28
N LEU A 10 1.89 17.67 12.11
CA LEU A 10 0.69 16.85 11.96
C LEU A 10 1.06 15.56 11.24
N GLU A 11 0.66 14.44 11.82
CA GLU A 11 0.81 13.11 11.23
C GLU A 11 -0.58 12.51 10.98
N GLY A 12 -0.76 11.88 9.83
CA GLY A 12 -2.02 11.26 9.45
C GLY A 12 -2.76 11.95 8.30
N ASN A 13 -4.08 11.86 8.30
CA ASN A 13 -4.92 12.27 7.18
C ASN A 13 -5.83 13.43 7.57
N LEU A 14 -5.69 14.56 6.89
CA LEU A 14 -6.62 15.69 7.00
C LEU A 14 -7.35 15.85 5.67
N GLY A 15 -8.59 15.35 5.61
CA GLY A 15 -9.39 15.37 4.38
C GLY A 15 -8.67 14.72 3.20
N ASN A 16 -8.42 15.53 2.16
CA ASN A 16 -7.72 15.11 0.94
C ASN A 16 -6.18 15.15 1.05
N LEU A 17 -5.63 15.56 2.19
CA LEU A 17 -4.18 15.63 2.42
C LEU A 17 -3.74 14.47 3.32
N SER A 18 -2.56 13.94 3.02
CA SER A 18 -1.90 12.91 3.80
C SER A 18 -0.50 13.39 4.19
N PHE A 19 -0.23 13.36 5.48
CA PHE A 19 1.00 13.79 6.12
C PHE A 19 1.74 12.56 6.63
N TYR A 20 2.96 12.34 6.13
CA TYR A 20 3.78 11.21 6.52
C TYR A 20 5.26 11.58 6.57
N LYS A 21 6.02 10.87 7.42
CA LYS A 21 7.47 10.93 7.46
C LYS A 21 8.05 9.80 6.61
N ARG A 22 9.18 10.06 5.95
CA ARG A 22 9.93 9.00 5.25
C ARG A 22 10.95 8.41 6.22
N ARG A 23 11.25 7.13 6.10
CA ARG A 23 12.23 6.45 6.98
C ARG A 23 13.59 7.15 7.01
N ASP A 24 13.97 7.79 5.91
CA ASP A 24 15.27 8.47 5.75
C ASP A 24 15.19 10.00 5.99
N SER A 25 14.05 10.53 6.46
CA SER A 25 13.85 11.98 6.59
C SER A 25 12.85 12.33 7.68
N ASP A 26 13.29 13.11 8.67
CA ASP A 26 12.44 13.67 9.74
C ASP A 26 11.46 14.75 9.27
N LYS A 27 11.54 15.15 7.99
CA LYS A 27 10.64 16.12 7.39
C LYS A 27 9.26 15.51 7.16
N ILE A 28 8.22 16.26 7.53
CA ILE A 28 6.83 15.89 7.25
C ILE A 28 6.52 16.21 5.79
N ILE A 29 6.21 15.16 5.04
CA ILE A 29 5.83 15.20 3.63
C ILE A 29 4.31 15.23 3.54
N VAL A 30 3.79 16.17 2.74
CA VAL A 30 2.37 16.32 2.45
C VAL A 30 2.11 15.93 1.00
N ARG A 31 1.13 15.05 0.82
CA ARG A 31 0.59 14.71 -0.50
C ARG A 31 -0.93 14.86 -0.53
N THR A 32 -1.44 15.28 -1.67
CA THR A 32 -2.86 15.15 -1.98
C THR A 32 -3.16 13.68 -2.29
N LYS A 33 -4.27 13.15 -1.79
CA LYS A 33 -4.74 11.82 -2.15
C LYS A 33 -5.29 11.90 -3.57
N GLY A 34 -4.69 11.12 -4.47
CA GLY A 34 -5.17 10.95 -5.83
C GLY A 34 -5.95 9.63 -5.97
N GLY A 35 -6.68 9.51 -7.09
CA GLY A 35 -7.40 8.30 -7.44
C GLY A 35 -8.82 8.21 -6.87
N ALA A 36 -9.49 7.09 -7.13
CA ALA A 36 -10.84 6.84 -6.63
C ALA A 36 -10.82 6.51 -5.13
N SER A 37 -11.79 7.06 -4.38
CA SER A 37 -11.94 6.74 -2.96
C SER A 37 -12.31 5.26 -2.77
N LYS A 38 -11.97 4.70 -1.60
CA LYS A 38 -12.31 3.32 -1.24
C LYS A 38 -13.83 3.07 -1.35
N GLU A 39 -14.64 4.04 -0.93
CA GLU A 39 -16.11 3.98 -1.03
C GLU A 39 -16.57 3.96 -2.48
N LYS A 40 -15.98 4.80 -3.35
CA LYS A 40 -16.29 4.82 -4.77
C LYS A 40 -15.94 3.47 -5.42
N ILE A 41 -14.79 2.90 -5.11
CA ILE A 41 -14.39 1.58 -5.64
C ILE A 41 -15.31 0.46 -5.16
N LYS A 42 -15.82 0.53 -3.93
CA LYS A 42 -16.72 -0.48 -3.36
C LYS A 42 -18.15 -0.41 -3.91
N ASN A 43 -18.69 0.80 -4.05
CA ASN A 43 -20.11 1.00 -4.27
C ASN A 43 -20.44 1.39 -5.71
N SER A 44 -19.55 2.08 -6.41
CA SER A 44 -19.86 2.59 -7.75
C SER A 44 -20.03 1.44 -8.77
N PRO A 45 -21.02 1.53 -9.68
CA PRO A 45 -21.20 0.58 -10.78
C PRO A 45 -19.99 0.49 -11.72
N ALA A 46 -19.27 1.60 -11.91
CA ALA A 46 -18.10 1.66 -12.79
C ALA A 46 -16.98 0.68 -12.37
N PHE A 47 -16.91 0.32 -11.10
CA PHE A 47 -15.90 -0.61 -10.57
C PHE A 47 -16.42 -2.05 -10.39
N LYS A 48 -17.60 -2.40 -10.92
CA LYS A 48 -18.18 -3.74 -10.78
C LYS A 48 -17.27 -4.82 -11.37
N GLY A 49 -16.76 -4.64 -12.59
CA GLY A 49 -15.84 -5.58 -13.24
C GLY A 49 -14.55 -5.77 -12.45
N PHE A 50 -13.97 -4.68 -11.95
CA PHE A 50 -12.78 -4.72 -11.10
C PHE A 50 -13.00 -5.53 -9.81
N ARG A 51 -14.17 -5.42 -9.18
CA ARG A 51 -14.50 -6.21 -7.98
C ARG A 51 -14.68 -7.70 -8.31
N LEU A 52 -15.27 -8.02 -9.47
CA LEU A 52 -15.46 -9.40 -9.91
C LEU A 52 -14.11 -10.09 -10.17
N GLN A 53 -13.21 -9.43 -10.89
CA GLN A 53 -11.86 -9.91 -11.12
C GLN A 53 -11.10 -10.07 -9.79
N GLN A 54 -11.18 -9.11 -8.87
CA GLN A 54 -10.55 -9.28 -7.55
C GLN A 54 -11.06 -10.52 -6.81
N ASN A 55 -12.35 -10.83 -6.90
CA ASN A 55 -12.92 -11.99 -6.23
C ASN A 55 -12.46 -13.31 -6.86
N GLU A 56 -12.43 -13.37 -8.19
CA GLU A 56 -11.97 -14.53 -8.95
C GLU A 56 -10.52 -14.90 -8.62
N TRP A 57 -9.62 -13.90 -8.61
CA TRP A 57 -8.19 -14.11 -8.44
C TRP A 57 -7.72 -14.10 -6.97
N ARG A 58 -8.64 -13.86 -6.03
CA ARG A 58 -8.31 -13.76 -4.59
C ARG A 58 -7.65 -15.03 -4.04
N GLY A 59 -8.15 -16.20 -4.46
CA GLY A 59 -7.62 -17.49 -4.00
C GLY A 59 -6.18 -17.72 -4.47
N CYS A 60 -5.93 -17.58 -5.78
CA CYS A 60 -4.62 -17.77 -6.38
C CYS A 60 -3.57 -16.83 -5.78
N THR A 61 -3.93 -15.54 -5.62
CA THR A 61 -3.02 -14.54 -5.05
C THR A 61 -2.73 -14.80 -3.56
N ALA A 62 -3.72 -15.24 -2.79
CA ALA A 62 -3.53 -15.62 -1.39
C ALA A 62 -2.60 -16.84 -1.26
N LEU A 63 -2.81 -17.88 -2.07
CA LEU A 63 -1.95 -19.06 -2.10
C LEU A 63 -0.51 -18.70 -2.46
N ALA A 64 -0.31 -17.95 -3.55
CA ALA A 64 1.02 -17.53 -3.99
C ALA A 64 1.76 -16.69 -2.92
N SER A 65 1.05 -15.80 -2.25
CA SER A 65 1.58 -15.02 -1.12
C SER A 65 2.02 -15.92 0.03
N LYS A 66 1.17 -16.87 0.44
CA LYS A 66 1.49 -17.81 1.53
C LYS A 66 2.66 -18.72 1.20
N LEU A 67 2.72 -19.23 -0.03
CA LEU A 67 3.87 -20.01 -0.51
C LEU A 67 5.15 -19.19 -0.45
N ARG A 68 5.15 -17.94 -0.94
CA ARG A 68 6.32 -17.07 -0.86
C ARG A 68 6.80 -16.87 0.58
N TYR A 69 5.90 -16.66 1.54
CA TYR A 69 6.31 -16.50 2.94
C TYR A 69 6.79 -17.81 3.56
N ALA A 70 6.15 -18.94 3.26
CA ALA A 70 6.56 -20.25 3.76
C ALA A 70 7.96 -20.65 3.26
N PHE A 71 8.25 -20.41 1.98
CA PHE A 71 9.53 -20.76 1.36
C PHE A 71 10.56 -19.62 1.38
N GLY A 72 10.19 -18.41 1.82
CA GLY A 72 11.08 -17.25 1.81
C GLY A 72 12.33 -17.40 2.68
N GLY A 73 12.23 -18.18 3.77
CA GLY A 73 13.39 -18.53 4.61
C GLY A 73 14.30 -19.59 3.99
N LEU A 74 13.74 -20.49 3.18
CA LEU A 74 14.48 -21.56 2.49
C LEU A 74 15.33 -21.04 1.32
N HIS A 75 15.00 -19.86 0.79
CA HIS A 75 15.77 -19.24 -0.29
C HIS A 75 17.26 -19.05 0.07
N ARG A 76 17.58 -18.80 1.34
CA ARG A 76 18.96 -18.62 1.82
C ARG A 76 19.70 -19.93 2.08
N ILE A 77 18.96 -21.03 2.17
CA ILE A 77 19.52 -22.35 2.51
C ILE A 77 20.02 -23.05 1.25
N ALA A 78 19.48 -22.73 0.06
CA ALA A 78 19.92 -23.33 -1.20
C ALA A 78 21.32 -22.88 -1.67
N ASP A 79 21.89 -21.81 -1.08
CA ASP A 79 23.23 -21.32 -1.36
C ASP A 79 24.30 -22.11 -0.59
N TYR A 80 24.39 -23.42 -0.82
CA TYR A 80 25.39 -24.30 -0.19
C TYR A 80 26.80 -24.21 -0.81
N ASN A 81 27.13 -23.13 -1.52
CA ASN A 81 28.44 -22.93 -2.17
C ASN A 81 29.08 -21.58 -1.81
N LEU A 82 29.30 -21.35 -0.51
CA LEU A 82 30.30 -20.42 0.03
C LEU A 82 31.12 -21.12 1.11
#